data_AF-A0AAU9UV98-F1
#
_entry.id   AF-A0AAU9UV98-F1
#
_cell.length_a   1.000
_cell.length_b   1.000
_cell.length_c   1.000
_cell.angle_alpha   90.00
_cell.angle_beta   90.00
_cell.angle_gamma   90.00
#
_symmetry.space_group_name_H-M   'P 1'
#
loop_
_entity.id
_entity.type
_entity.pdbx_description
1 polymer ?
#
loop_
_entity_poly.entity_id
_entity_poly.type
_entity_poly.pdbx_seq_one_letter_code
_entity_poly.pdbx_strand_id
1 'polypeptide(L)'
;MCAIVINDFGAVRRRALHSKATLQVYTGGVGVLALPDASSLDKELYLSVDENNNGIVPVPLYMFKVVYEPSTKSAAVFITINSSHFNSTMTDRLTFCDDICDSKQYSWLRWRSNDGTHSFCCSYEDFVKKYDVIPKLNVERLFY
;
A
#
# COMPACT_ATOMS: atom_id res chain seq x y z
N MET A 1 3.17 -19.63 3.94
CA MET A 1 3.60 -18.43 3.17
C MET A 1 2.34 -17.73 2.70
N CYS A 2 1.85 -16.76 3.47
CA CYS A 2 0.62 -16.04 3.12
C CYS A 2 1.01 -14.96 2.11
N ALA A 3 0.92 -15.29 0.82
CA ALA A 3 1.00 -14.28 -0.23
C ALA A 3 -0.32 -13.51 -0.20
N ILE A 4 -0.34 -12.35 0.45
CA ILE A 4 -1.43 -11.40 0.24
C ILE A 4 -1.27 -10.92 -1.19
N VAL A 5 -2.09 -11.49 -2.07
CA VAL A 5 -2.23 -11.01 -3.44
C VAL A 5 -2.88 -9.64 -3.34
N ILE A 6 -2.08 -8.60 -3.51
CA ILE A 6 -2.62 -7.26 -3.69
C ILE A 6 -3.38 -7.30 -5.03
N ASN A 7 -4.72 -7.26 -4.96
CA ASN A 7 -5.64 -7.44 -6.09
C ASN A 7 -5.60 -6.27 -7.11
N ASP A 8 -4.86 -5.21 -6.78
CA ASP A 8 -4.55 -4.04 -7.61
C ASP A 8 -3.70 -4.38 -8.87
N PHE A 9 -2.85 -5.42 -8.84
CA PHE A 9 -1.97 -5.78 -9.96
C PHE A 9 -2.74 -6.00 -11.26
N GLY A 10 -3.87 -6.71 -11.19
CA GLY A 10 -4.71 -6.98 -12.35
C GLY A 10 -5.37 -5.72 -12.91
N ALA A 11 -5.77 -4.79 -12.04
CA ALA A 11 -6.41 -3.55 -12.45
C ALA A 11 -5.42 -2.59 -13.11
N VAL A 12 -4.26 -2.36 -12.50
CA VAL A 12 -3.21 -1.48 -13.04
C VAL A 12 -2.72 -2.01 -14.39
N ARG A 13 -2.50 -3.33 -14.52
CA ARG A 13 -2.12 -3.95 -15.78
C ARG A 13 -3.16 -3.72 -16.88
N ARG A 14 -4.46 -3.91 -16.58
CA ARG A 14 -5.54 -3.66 -17.55
C ARG A 14 -5.58 -2.19 -17.97
N ARG A 15 -5.39 -1.27 -17.03
CA ARG A 15 -5.34 0.18 -17.31
C ARG A 15 -4.17 0.52 -18.23
N ALA A 16 -2.98 -0.01 -17.95
CA ALA A 16 -1.79 0.18 -18.78
C ALA A 16 -2.01 -0.29 -20.23
N LEU A 17 -2.59 -1.49 -20.40
CA LEU A 17 -2.89 -2.06 -21.71
C LEU A 17 -3.94 -1.24 -22.48
N HIS A 18 -5.00 -0.78 -21.80
CA HIS A 18 -6.03 0.05 -22.41
C HIS A 18 -5.47 1.40 -22.90
N SER A 19 -4.63 2.04 -22.10
CA SER A 19 -4.05 3.36 -22.42
C SER A 19 -2.74 3.29 -23.20
N LYS A 20 -2.24 2.09 -23.52
CA LYS A 20 -0.91 1.84 -24.13
C LYS A 20 0.23 2.53 -23.36
N ALA A 21 0.10 2.61 -22.03
CA ALA A 21 1.05 3.26 -21.15
C ALA A 21 2.21 2.33 -20.79
N THR A 22 3.42 2.88 -20.69
CA THR A 22 4.59 2.18 -20.12
C THR A 22 4.77 2.64 -18.68
N LEU A 23 4.65 1.71 -17.74
CA LEU A 23 4.68 2.00 -16.31
C LEU A 23 5.98 1.52 -15.68
N GLN A 24 6.54 2.33 -14.79
CA GLN A 24 7.49 1.91 -13.78
C GLN A 24 6.72 1.64 -12.49
N VAL A 25 6.92 0.47 -11.90
CA VAL A 25 6.21 0.07 -10.68
C VAL A 25 7.23 -0.23 -9.59
N TYR A 26 7.16 0.51 -8.49
CA TYR A 26 7.98 0.31 -7.30
C TYR A 26 7.10 -0.32 -6.22
N THR A 27 7.54 -1.41 -5.63
CA THR A 27 6.75 -2.15 -4.63
C THR A 27 7.58 -2.40 -3.38
N GLY A 28 6.95 -2.41 -2.21
CA GLY A 28 7.63 -2.73 -0.96
C GLY A 28 6.68 -2.79 0.22
N GLY A 29 7.27 -2.93 1.41
CA GLY A 29 6.58 -2.84 2.68
C GLY A 29 7.20 -1.76 3.56
N VAL A 30 6.38 -1.04 4.33
CA VAL A 30 6.82 -0.02 5.30
C VAL A 30 6.09 -0.16 6.64
N GLY A 31 6.77 0.27 7.70
CA GLY A 31 6.31 0.11 9.08
C GLY A 31 6.37 -1.34 9.54
N VAL A 32 6.22 -1.57 10.85
CA VAL A 32 6.10 -2.90 11.43
C VAL A 32 4.68 -3.07 11.94
N LEU A 33 4.02 -4.16 11.53
CA LEU A 33 2.67 -4.47 11.98
C LEU A 33 2.71 -4.82 13.46
N ALA A 34 1.88 -4.16 14.26
CA ALA A 34 1.68 -4.50 15.66
C ALA A 34 0.24 -4.96 15.91
N LEU A 35 0.08 -5.99 16.73
CA LEU A 35 -1.22 -6.48 17.19
C LEU A 35 -1.22 -6.61 18.72
N PRO A 36 -2.37 -6.42 19.38
CA PRO A 36 -2.47 -6.57 20.82
C PRO A 36 -2.22 -8.02 21.23
N ASP A 37 -1.40 -8.20 22.27
CA ASP A 37 -1.16 -9.49 22.90
C ASP A 37 -2.27 -9.85 23.92
N ALA A 38 -2.12 -10.97 24.62
CA ALA A 38 -3.09 -11.42 25.63
C ALA A 38 -3.27 -10.43 26.81
N SER A 39 -2.35 -9.47 26.98
CA SER A 39 -2.42 -8.39 27.97
C SER A 39 -2.90 -7.07 27.37
N SER A 40 -3.42 -7.08 26.13
CA SER A 40 -3.87 -5.91 25.37
C SER A 40 -2.77 -4.88 25.10
N LEU A 41 -1.51 -5.31 25.07
CA LEU A 41 -0.38 -4.46 24.69
C LEU A 41 0.01 -4.76 23.24
N ASP A 42 0.10 -3.71 22.42
CA ASP A 42 0.51 -3.85 21.03
C ASP A 42 1.95 -4.36 20.95
N LYS A 43 2.13 -5.51 20.28
CA LYS A 43 3.43 -6.11 19.99
C LYS A 43 3.68 -6.18 18.50
N GLU A 44 4.85 -5.70 18.11
CA GLU A 44 5.36 -5.81 16.76
C GLU A 44 5.52 -7.28 16.34
N LEU A 45 5.13 -7.57 15.11
CA LEU A 45 5.14 -8.91 14.54
C LEU A 45 6.38 -9.11 13.66
N TYR A 46 7.05 -10.23 13.90
CA TYR A 46 8.22 -10.67 13.14
C TYR A 46 8.03 -12.12 12.70
N LEU A 47 8.41 -12.44 11.47
CA LEU A 47 8.33 -13.81 10.92
C LEU A 47 9.43 -14.73 11.46
N SER A 48 10.51 -14.16 11.99
CA SER A 48 11.64 -14.89 12.53
C SER A 48 12.33 -14.04 13.61
N VAL A 49 12.86 -14.72 14.61
CA VAL A 49 13.61 -14.14 15.73
C VAL A 49 14.98 -14.80 15.84
N ASP A 50 15.98 -14.08 16.35
CA ASP A 50 17.31 -14.61 16.65
C ASP A 50 17.33 -15.39 17.99
N GLU A 51 18.51 -15.93 18.34
CA GLU A 51 18.71 -16.68 19.60
C GLU A 51 18.48 -15.83 20.86
N ASN A 52 18.54 -14.50 20.74
CA ASN A 52 18.29 -13.54 21.81
C ASN A 52 16.85 -12.99 21.77
N ASN A 53 15.97 -13.60 20.97
CA ASN A 53 14.58 -13.22 20.79
C ASN A 53 14.38 -11.81 20.17
N ASN A 54 15.36 -11.31 19.41
CA ASN A 54 15.22 -10.10 18.61
C ASN A 54 14.57 -10.43 17.26
N GLY A 55 13.61 -9.62 16.83
CA GLY A 55 12.96 -9.77 15.53
C GLY A 55 13.91 -9.50 14.36
N ILE A 56 14.06 -10.47 13.45
CA ILE A 56 14.93 -10.37 12.27
C ILE A 56 14.16 -9.93 11.04
N VAL A 57 12.97 -10.51 10.83
CA VAL A 57 12.17 -10.31 9.62
C VAL A 57 10.86 -9.63 10.01
N PRO A 58 10.76 -8.29 9.94
CA PRO A 58 9.54 -7.58 10.32
C PRO A 58 8.41 -7.88 9.35
N VAL A 59 7.20 -8.03 9.89
CA VAL A 59 5.97 -8.06 9.09
C VAL A 59 5.58 -6.62 8.77
N PRO A 60 5.49 -6.21 7.49
CA PRO A 60 5.21 -4.83 7.15
C PRO A 60 3.80 -4.43 7.57
N LEU A 61 3.62 -3.23 8.12
CA LEU A 61 2.29 -2.68 8.41
C LEU A 61 1.53 -2.32 7.12
N TYR A 62 2.23 -1.65 6.21
CA TYR A 62 1.71 -1.27 4.90
C TYR A 62 2.47 -1.99 3.80
N MET A 63 1.73 -2.57 2.86
CA MET A 63 2.25 -3.00 1.57
C MET A 63 1.90 -1.93 0.55
N PHE A 64 2.87 -1.44 -0.22
CA PHE A 64 2.64 -0.34 -1.16
C PHE A 64 3.08 -0.67 -2.58
N LYS A 65 2.47 0.04 -3.53
CA LYS A 65 2.95 0.15 -4.91
C LYS A 65 2.84 1.56 -5.42
N VAL A 66 3.96 2.10 -5.87
CA VAL A 66 4.01 3.36 -6.61
C VAL A 66 3.97 3.02 -8.09
N VAL A 67 2.90 3.45 -8.75
CA VAL A 67 2.74 3.35 -10.21
C VAL A 67 3.12 4.69 -10.81
N TYR A 68 4.14 4.70 -11.65
CA TYR A 68 4.64 5.90 -12.32
C TYR A 68 4.65 5.70 -13.83
N GLU A 69 4.09 6.65 -14.57
CA GLU A 69 4.17 6.70 -16.04
C GLU A 69 5.11 7.85 -16.45
N PRO A 70 6.34 7.56 -16.92
CA PRO A 70 7.32 8.60 -17.23
C PRO A 70 6.95 9.53 -18.39
N SER A 71 6.24 9.01 -19.40
CA SER A 71 5.81 9.78 -20.58
C SER A 71 4.89 10.94 -20.22
N THR A 72 4.07 10.73 -19.18
CA THR A 72 3.04 11.65 -18.71
C THR A 72 3.42 12.34 -17.41
N LYS A 73 4.50 11.89 -16.77
CA LYS A 73 4.92 12.24 -15.41
C LYS A 73 3.78 12.09 -14.41
N SER A 74 2.97 11.04 -14.59
CA SER A 74 1.82 10.77 -13.72
C SER A 74 2.14 9.67 -12.72
N ALA A 75 1.66 9.80 -11.48
CA ALA A 75 1.84 8.79 -10.46
C ALA A 75 0.62 8.61 -9.55
N ALA A 76 0.46 7.40 -9.03
CA ALA A 76 -0.46 7.08 -7.95
C ALA A 76 0.16 6.00 -7.06
N VAL A 77 -0.14 6.06 -5.76
CA VAL A 77 0.36 5.09 -4.79
C VAL A 77 -0.80 4.27 -4.25
N PHE A 78 -0.73 2.96 -4.40
CA PHE A 78 -1.70 2.00 -3.87
C PHE A 78 -1.13 1.40 -2.59
N ILE A 79 -1.90 1.44 -1.50
CA ILE A 79 -1.43 1.02 -0.18
C ILE A 79 -2.44 0.07 0.43
N THR A 80 -2.00 -1.09 0.88
CA THR A 80 -2.81 -2.07 1.60
C THR A 80 -2.29 -2.21 3.02
N ILE A 81 -3.19 -2.16 4.00
CA ILE A 81 -2.87 -2.48 5.39
C ILE A 81 -2.80 -4.00 5.55
N ASN A 82 -1.68 -4.50 6.03
CA ASN A 82 -1.36 -5.92 6.08
C ASN A 82 -2.00 -6.64 7.29
N SER A 83 -3.27 -6.35 7.60
CA SER A 83 -3.96 -6.98 8.73
C SER A 83 -5.46 -7.07 8.47
N SER A 84 -5.97 -8.30 8.50
CA SER A 84 -7.41 -8.58 8.50
C SER A 84 -8.06 -8.47 9.88
N HIS A 85 -7.28 -8.18 10.92
CA HIS A 85 -7.76 -8.06 12.30
C HIS A 85 -8.18 -6.62 12.66
N PHE A 86 -7.86 -5.65 11.82
CA PHE A 86 -8.23 -4.27 12.09
C PHE A 86 -9.69 -4.01 11.74
N ASN A 87 -10.37 -3.32 12.65
CA ASN A 87 -11.71 -2.78 12.40
C ASN A 87 -11.64 -1.48 11.61
N SER A 88 -12.79 -0.98 11.15
CA SER A 88 -12.89 0.26 10.37
C SER A 88 -12.26 1.46 11.08
N THR A 89 -12.46 1.61 12.39
CA THR A 89 -11.86 2.72 13.17
C THR A 89 -10.33 2.68 13.16
N MET A 90 -9.72 1.48 13.23
CA MET A 90 -8.28 1.33 13.14
C MET A 90 -7.78 1.60 11.72
N THR A 91 -8.44 1.05 10.71
CA THR A 91 -8.05 1.27 9.31
C THR A 91 -8.17 2.73 8.90
N ASP A 92 -9.18 3.45 9.39
CA ASP A 92 -9.35 4.89 9.18
C ASP A 92 -8.20 5.69 9.81
N ARG A 93 -7.80 5.34 11.05
CA ARG A 93 -6.65 5.96 11.73
C ARG A 93 -5.31 5.67 11.04
N LEU A 94 -5.20 4.51 10.41
CA LEU A 94 -4.01 4.08 9.68
C LEU A 94 -3.98 4.62 8.25
N THR A 95 -5.08 5.19 7.75
CA THR A 95 -5.13 5.88 6.47
C THR A 95 -4.55 7.28 6.67
N PHE A 96 -3.35 7.51 6.12
CA PHE A 96 -2.54 8.70 6.43
C PHE A 96 -2.58 9.80 5.34
N CYS A 97 -3.35 9.58 4.28
CA CYS A 97 -3.53 10.51 3.17
C CYS A 97 -5.02 10.52 2.77
N ASP A 98 -5.42 11.50 1.98
CA ASP A 98 -6.75 11.52 1.39
C ASP A 98 -6.84 10.42 0.32
N ASP A 99 -7.83 9.52 0.44
CA ASP A 99 -8.00 8.42 -0.51
C ASP A 99 -8.47 8.94 -1.88
N ILE A 100 -7.53 9.08 -2.82
CA ILE A 100 -7.81 9.58 -4.17
C ILE A 100 -8.61 8.59 -5.01
N CYS A 101 -8.62 7.30 -4.64
CA CYS A 101 -9.31 6.24 -5.36
C CYS A 101 -10.83 6.27 -5.20
N ASP A 102 -11.35 7.10 -4.30
CA ASP A 102 -12.79 7.34 -4.11
C ASP A 102 -13.35 8.25 -5.22
N SER A 103 -12.49 8.92 -5.97
CA SER A 103 -12.91 9.79 -7.06
C SER A 103 -13.34 9.00 -8.31
N LYS A 104 -14.29 9.57 -9.07
CA LYS A 104 -14.79 8.98 -10.33
C LYS A 104 -13.71 8.64 -11.36
N GLN A 105 -12.56 9.31 -11.27
CA GLN A 105 -11.40 9.10 -12.15
C GLN A 105 -10.85 7.67 -12.00
N TYR A 106 -11.01 7.06 -10.83
CA TYR A 106 -10.56 5.70 -10.52
C TYR A 106 -11.65 4.63 -10.67
N SER A 107 -12.75 4.92 -11.38
CA SER A 107 -13.84 3.95 -11.60
C SER A 107 -13.43 2.63 -12.28
N TRP A 108 -12.23 2.57 -12.87
CA TRP A 108 -11.63 1.35 -13.42
C TRP A 108 -11.08 0.40 -12.35
N LEU A 109 -10.85 0.88 -11.14
CA LEU A 109 -10.46 0.10 -9.97
C LEU A 109 -11.67 -0.63 -9.40
N ARG A 110 -11.68 -1.96 -9.53
CA ARG A 110 -12.77 -2.82 -9.03
C ARG A 110 -12.45 -3.53 -7.70
N TRP A 111 -11.42 -3.09 -6.98
CA TRP A 111 -10.76 -3.89 -5.93
C TRP A 111 -11.39 -3.79 -4.54
N ARG A 112 -12.54 -3.12 -4.35
CA ARG A 112 -13.24 -3.15 -3.06
C ARG A 112 -13.92 -4.51 -2.85
N SER A 113 -13.13 -5.57 -2.69
CA SER A 113 -13.59 -6.83 -2.12
C SER A 113 -13.85 -6.62 -0.63
N ASN A 114 -15.00 -7.13 -0.16
CA ASN A 114 -15.38 -7.14 1.26
C ASN A 114 -14.60 -8.23 2.03
N ASP A 115 -13.33 -8.46 1.68
CA ASP A 115 -12.52 -9.61 2.12
C ASP A 115 -11.70 -9.31 3.39
N GLY A 116 -11.94 -8.16 4.02
CA GLY A 116 -11.25 -7.74 5.24
C GLY A 116 -9.88 -7.12 5.00
N THR A 117 -9.46 -6.92 3.74
CA THR A 117 -8.25 -6.15 3.44
C THR A 117 -8.58 -4.69 3.14
N HIS A 118 -8.12 -3.78 4.00
CA HIS A 118 -8.27 -2.34 3.77
C HIS A 118 -7.11 -1.84 2.92
N SER A 119 -7.41 -1.32 1.74
CA SER A 119 -6.44 -0.57 0.95
C SER A 119 -6.96 0.84 0.72
N PHE A 120 -6.10 1.73 0.25
CA PHE A 120 -6.42 3.11 -0.09
C PHE A 120 -5.35 3.63 -1.06
N CYS A 121 -5.59 4.79 -1.65
CA CYS A 121 -4.65 5.39 -2.58
C CYS A 121 -4.20 6.77 -2.14
N CYS A 122 -2.89 7.01 -2.24
CA CYS A 122 -2.30 8.32 -1.97
C CYS A 122 -1.77 8.97 -3.24
N SER A 123 -1.63 10.29 -3.19
CA SER A 123 -0.73 11.00 -4.08
C SER A 123 0.72 10.54 -3.84
N TYR A 124 1.57 10.67 -4.85
CA TYR A 124 3.00 10.42 -4.70
C TYR A 124 3.62 11.32 -3.62
N GLU A 125 3.22 12.59 -3.58
CA GLU A 125 3.74 13.59 -2.64
C GLU A 125 3.44 13.24 -1.18
N ASP A 126 2.20 12.83 -0.88
CA ASP A 126 1.82 12.43 0.48
C ASP A 126 2.58 11.18 0.93
N PHE A 127 2.75 10.22 0.00
CA PHE A 127 3.49 9.00 0.29
C PHE A 127 4.96 9.29 0.62
N VAL A 128 5.68 10.02 -0.22
CA VAL A 128 7.11 10.29 0.00
C VAL A 128 7.38 11.26 1.15
N LYS A 129 6.40 12.12 1.49
CA LYS A 129 6.45 12.94 2.70
C LYS A 129 6.39 12.08 3.96
N LYS A 130 5.69 10.95 3.93
CA LYS A 130 5.57 10.01 5.04
C LYS A 130 6.68 8.96 5.05
N TYR A 131 7.06 8.44 3.88
CA TYR A 131 7.99 7.33 3.69
C TYR A 131 8.97 7.60 2.54
N ASP A 132 10.22 7.92 2.88
CA ASP A 132 11.30 8.11 1.90
C ASP A 132 12.00 6.77 1.59
N VAL A 133 11.28 5.87 0.91
CA VAL A 133 11.72 4.48 0.66
C VAL A 133 11.87 4.13 -0.82
N ILE A 134 11.65 5.10 -1.71
CA ILE A 134 11.80 4.94 -3.15
C ILE A 134 12.62 6.10 -3.74
N PRO A 135 13.19 5.95 -4.94
CA PRO A 135 13.88 7.04 -5.62
C PRO A 135 12.94 8.23 -5.87
N LYS A 136 13.50 9.44 -5.87
CA LYS A 136 12.74 10.65 -6.22
C LYS A 136 12.34 10.61 -7.70
N LEU A 137 11.03 10.61 -7.95
CA LEU A 137 10.42 10.64 -9.27
C LEU A 137 10.00 12.07 -9.64
N ASN A 138 10.00 12.37 -10.94
CA ASN A 138 9.47 13.62 -11.47
C ASN A 138 7.96 13.44 -11.76
N VAL A 139 7.12 13.87 -10.81
CA VAL A 139 5.65 13.73 -10.87
C VAL A 139 5.02 15.10 -11.03
N GLU A 140 4.14 15.24 -12.02
CA GLU A 140 3.41 16.48 -12.31
C GLU A 140 1.89 16.32 -12.15
N ARG A 141 1.37 15.08 -12.11
CA ARG A 141 -0.06 14.80 -12.00
C ARG A 141 -0.38 13.41 -11.46
N LEU A 142 -1.64 13.17 -11.14
CA LEU A 142 -2.14 11.87 -10.70
C LEU A 142 -2.25 10.88 -11.87
N PHE A 143 -1.94 9.60 -11.61
CA PHE A 143 -2.18 8.49 -12.53
C PHE A 143 -3.57 7.90 -12.30
N TYR A 144 -4.43 7.93 -13.31
CA TYR A 144 -5.78 7.34 -13.27
C TYR A 144 -6.24 6.83 -14.64
#